data_AF-A0A4Q4SFS9-F1
#
_entry.id   AF-A0A4Q4SFS9-F1
#
_cell.length_a   1.000
_cell.length_b   1.000
_cell.length_c   1.000
_cell.angle_alpha   90.00
_cell.angle_beta   90.00
_cell.angle_gamma   90.00
#
_symmetry.space_group_name_H-M   'P 1'
#
loop_
_entity.id
_entity.type
_entity.pdbx_description
1 polymer ?
#
loop_
_entity_poly.entity_id
_entity_poly.type
_entity_poly.pdbx_seq_one_letter_code
_entity_poly.pdbx_strand_id
1 'polypeptide(L)'
;MIGIRFVIAFAAGVLLHTTVFSRHFEWDRHAPNILTFACATFTATLVLIAISGDVSIKLSVAFTSAVAACFLSGFICSMIIYRLFLHPLKSFPGPTAARVTSLWVIKQNVPDLKLYVKLRSLHDQYGDFVRIRPRELSICHPDAIKDIHGFRNDIKKGEFYDQTYPSHTLQFIRDPDLHKQQRRYWDKAFHNTALQCYTPRLMRHYRLMADILSHHAASGTPIDASGAFLDLFFDVISDLTFGKSFETQSTNQRGPIVTEFLRKQKFVGFALLNMPLLHVARNLRISLRKQKSWEGWYDEALQARSKASHLGTIFLTLDLLTLADAYA
;
A
#
# COMPACT_ATOMS: atom_id res chain seq x y z
N MET A 1 -21.64 15.58 41.91
CA MET A 1 -21.76 14.35 41.08
C MET A 1 -21.27 14.51 39.63
N ILE A 2 -21.43 15.68 38.98
CA ILE A 2 -20.99 15.90 37.59
C ILE A 2 -19.46 15.70 37.42
N GLY A 3 -18.65 16.22 38.33
CA GLY A 3 -17.18 16.07 38.25
C GLY A 3 -16.69 14.62 38.27
N ILE A 4 -17.35 13.74 39.03
CA ILE A 4 -17.01 12.32 39.11
C ILE A 4 -17.15 11.64 37.74
N ARG A 5 -18.15 12.02 36.93
CA ARG A 5 -18.35 11.45 35.59
C ARG A 5 -17.19 11.75 34.65
N PHE A 6 -16.62 12.94 34.71
CA PHE A 6 -15.46 13.32 33.91
C PHE A 6 -14.19 12.57 34.36
N VAL A 7 -13.98 12.43 35.67
CA VAL A 7 -12.87 11.62 36.20
C VAL A 7 -12.97 10.16 35.75
N ILE A 8 -14.17 9.57 35.82
CA ILE A 8 -14.42 8.21 35.32
C ILE A 8 -14.16 8.13 33.82
N ALA A 9 -14.63 9.08 33.01
CA ALA A 9 -14.40 9.11 31.58
C ALA A 9 -12.91 9.16 31.25
N PHE A 10 -12.15 10.05 31.89
CA PHE A 10 -10.71 10.15 31.74
C PHE A 10 -10.00 8.84 32.11
N ALA A 11 -10.33 8.27 33.28
CA ALA A 11 -9.76 7.01 33.76
C ALA A 11 -10.09 5.84 32.81
N ALA A 12 -11.31 5.79 32.26
CA ALA A 12 -11.71 4.79 31.26
C ALA A 12 -10.89 4.92 29.97
N GLY A 13 -10.59 6.15 29.53
CA GLY A 13 -9.70 6.41 28.39
C GLY A 13 -8.28 5.89 28.62
N VAL A 14 -7.73 6.13 29.82
CA VAL A 14 -6.42 5.61 30.25
C VAL A 14 -6.44 4.08 30.29
N LEU A 15 -7.49 3.48 30.85
CA LEU A 15 -7.64 2.03 30.95
C LEU A 15 -7.73 1.39 29.56
N LEU A 16 -8.53 1.94 28.65
CA LEU A 16 -8.63 1.44 27.28
C LEU A 16 -7.28 1.47 26.57
N HIS A 17 -6.54 2.58 26.68
CA HIS A 17 -5.21 2.67 26.09
C HIS A 17 -4.28 1.60 26.66
N THR A 18 -4.18 1.49 27.99
CA THR A 18 -3.20 0.62 28.65
C THR A 18 -3.52 -0.88 28.57
N THR A 19 -4.78 -1.26 28.37
CA THR A 19 -5.18 -2.68 28.30
C THR A 19 -5.32 -3.19 26.87
N VAL A 20 -5.81 -2.35 25.96
CA VAL A 20 -6.15 -2.75 24.58
C VAL A 20 -5.12 -2.21 23.58
N PHE A 21 -4.82 -0.91 23.61
CA PHE A 21 -4.04 -0.26 22.55
C PHE A 21 -2.52 -0.18 22.78
N SER A 22 -2.05 -0.41 24.00
CA SER A 22 -0.63 -0.46 24.36
C SER A 22 0.02 -1.81 24.03
N ARG A 23 -0.79 -2.87 23.94
CA ARG A 23 -0.36 -4.23 23.56
C ARG A 23 0.07 -4.24 22.09
N HIS A 24 0.97 -5.16 21.73
CA HIS A 24 1.61 -5.30 20.41
C HIS A 24 0.66 -5.69 19.25
N PHE A 25 -0.61 -5.31 19.30
CA PHE A 25 -1.58 -5.61 18.26
C PHE A 25 -1.59 -4.53 17.17
N GLU A 26 -1.77 -4.96 15.92
CA GLU A 26 -1.83 -4.10 14.75
C GLU A 26 -3.27 -3.62 14.50
N TRP A 27 -3.59 -2.43 14.99
CA TRP A 27 -4.96 -1.86 14.91
C TRP A 27 -5.30 -1.23 13.56
N ASP A 28 -4.33 -1.06 12.65
CA ASP A 28 -4.46 -0.28 11.42
C ASP A 28 -5.56 -0.81 10.49
N ARG A 29 -5.66 -2.14 10.30
CA ARG A 29 -6.72 -2.77 9.50
C ARG A 29 -8.11 -2.62 10.13
N HIS A 30 -8.16 -2.52 11.45
CA HIS A 30 -9.40 -2.44 12.22
C HIS A 30 -9.89 -1.00 12.41
N ALA A 31 -9.17 0.00 11.90
CA ALA A 31 -9.55 1.40 11.98
C ALA A 31 -11.01 1.68 11.58
N PRO A 32 -11.57 1.08 10.52
CA PRO A 32 -12.98 1.27 10.17
C PRO A 32 -13.94 0.74 11.24
N ASN A 33 -13.63 -0.43 11.81
CA ASN A 33 -14.46 -1.03 12.86
C ASN A 33 -14.38 -0.19 14.14
N ILE A 34 -13.17 0.25 14.51
CA ILE A 34 -12.94 1.14 15.66
C ILE A 34 -13.75 2.42 15.49
N LEU A 35 -13.72 3.03 14.30
CA LEU A 35 -14.50 4.24 14.00
C LEU A 35 -16.01 3.99 14.12
N THR A 36 -16.52 2.90 13.55
CA THR A 36 -17.93 2.52 13.66
C THR A 36 -18.34 2.30 15.11
N PHE A 37 -17.54 1.57 15.90
CA PHE A 37 -17.80 1.37 17.33
C PHE A 37 -17.81 2.69 18.08
N ALA A 38 -16.83 3.58 17.85
CA ALA A 38 -16.77 4.89 18.49
C ALA A 38 -18.01 5.74 18.16
N CYS A 39 -18.44 5.79 16.90
CA CYS A 39 -19.66 6.48 16.49
C CYS A 39 -20.92 5.86 17.10
N ALA A 40 -21.02 4.52 17.14
CA ALA A 40 -22.16 3.83 17.74
C ALA A 40 -22.25 4.09 19.25
N THR A 41 -21.13 4.01 19.98
CA THR A 41 -21.09 4.31 21.42
C THR A 41 -21.43 5.78 21.69
N PHE A 42 -20.94 6.71 20.88
CA PHE A 42 -21.29 8.13 21.01
C PHE A 42 -22.80 8.36 20.83
N THR A 43 -23.38 7.81 19.76
CA THR A 43 -24.82 7.93 19.46
C THR A 43 -25.67 7.25 20.54
N ALA A 44 -25.30 6.05 20.99
CA ALA A 44 -26.02 5.35 22.06
C ALA A 44 -26.00 6.15 23.36
N THR A 45 -24.84 6.70 23.74
CA THR A 45 -24.69 7.54 24.93
C THR A 45 -25.55 8.81 24.82
N LEU A 46 -25.55 9.46 23.66
CA LEU A 46 -26.39 10.62 23.38
C LEU A 46 -27.89 10.33 23.54
N VAL A 47 -28.36 9.23 22.96
CA VAL A 47 -29.76 8.80 23.02
C VAL A 47 -30.16 8.46 24.46
N LEU A 48 -29.30 7.74 25.19
CA LEU A 48 -29.55 7.40 26.59
C LEU A 48 -29.67 8.66 27.45
N ILE A 49 -28.81 9.67 27.27
CA ILE A 49 -28.90 10.93 28.00
C ILE A 49 -30.16 11.70 27.63
N ALA A 50 -30.52 11.75 26.35
CA ALA A 50 -31.72 12.44 25.89
C ALA A 50 -33.01 11.81 26.44
N ILE A 51 -33.10 10.48 26.48
CA ILE A 51 -34.28 9.76 26.99
C ILE A 51 -34.33 9.77 28.52
N SER A 52 -33.22 9.46 29.20
CA SER A 52 -33.22 9.29 30.66
C SER A 52 -33.23 10.61 31.44
N GLY A 53 -32.71 11.69 30.85
CA GLY A 53 -32.59 12.97 31.53
C GLY A 53 -33.73 13.94 31.28
N ASP A 54 -34.66 13.61 30.36
CA ASP A 54 -35.69 14.53 29.85
C ASP A 54 -35.12 15.92 29.48
N VAL A 55 -33.91 15.91 28.90
CA VAL A 55 -33.13 17.11 28.61
C VAL A 55 -33.22 17.45 27.13
N SER A 56 -33.30 18.75 26.81
CA SER A 56 -33.16 19.26 25.44
C SER A 56 -31.99 18.61 24.70
N ILE A 57 -32.22 18.26 23.43
CA ILE A 57 -31.23 17.61 22.57
C ILE A 57 -29.90 18.39 22.50
N LYS A 58 -29.94 19.72 22.54
CA LYS A 58 -28.74 20.56 22.50
C LYS A 58 -27.83 20.31 23.71
N LEU A 59 -28.42 20.20 24.90
CA LEU A 59 -27.68 19.96 26.13
C LEU A 59 -27.18 18.51 26.20
N SER A 60 -27.96 17.55 25.70
CA SER A 60 -27.54 16.15 25.55
C SER A 60 -26.33 16.01 24.62
N VAL A 61 -26.31 16.74 23.50
CA VAL A 61 -25.17 16.78 22.58
C VAL A 61 -23.96 17.42 23.25
N ALA A 62 -24.12 18.57 23.91
CA ALA A 62 -23.02 19.24 24.60
C ALA A 62 -22.40 18.36 25.69
N PHE A 63 -23.24 17.73 26.52
CA PHE A 63 -22.78 16.87 27.61
C PHE A 63 -22.07 15.61 27.08
N THR A 64 -22.66 14.91 26.11
CA THR A 64 -22.02 13.73 25.48
C THR A 64 -20.67 14.09 24.85
N SER A 65 -20.59 15.25 24.19
CA SER A 65 -19.35 15.74 23.58
C SER A 65 -18.28 16.05 24.63
N ALA A 66 -18.65 16.65 25.75
CA ALA A 66 -17.73 16.93 26.85
C ALA A 66 -17.19 15.64 27.49
N VAL A 67 -18.05 14.64 27.72
CA VAL A 67 -17.64 13.33 28.25
C VAL A 67 -16.72 12.61 27.28
N ALA A 68 -17.06 12.60 25.98
CA ALA A 68 -16.21 12.01 24.94
C ALA A 68 -14.85 12.71 24.83
N ALA A 69 -14.80 14.04 24.93
CA ALA A 69 -13.55 14.80 24.92
C ALA A 69 -12.67 14.47 26.14
N CYS A 70 -13.27 14.31 27.32
CA CYS A 70 -12.55 13.94 28.54
C CYS A 70 -12.02 12.49 28.49
N PHE A 71 -12.80 11.57 27.93
CA PHE A 71 -12.34 10.21 27.64
C PHE A 71 -11.15 10.21 26.66
N LEU A 72 -11.27 10.95 25.56
CA LEU A 72 -10.22 11.00 24.54
C LEU A 72 -8.95 11.68 25.05
N SER A 73 -9.07 12.69 25.92
CA SER A 73 -7.89 13.32 26.54
C SER A 73 -7.15 12.35 27.45
N GLY A 74 -7.86 11.54 28.26
CA GLY A 74 -7.24 10.47 29.07
C GLY A 74 -6.51 9.44 28.21
N PHE A 75 -7.14 9.00 27.13
CA PHE A 75 -6.53 8.09 26.16
C PHE A 75 -5.25 8.68 25.53
N ILE A 76 -5.32 9.91 25.01
CA ILE A 76 -4.20 10.58 24.34
C ILE A 76 -3.04 10.83 25.32
N CYS A 77 -3.33 11.34 26.53
CA CYS A 77 -2.29 11.59 27.54
C CYS A 77 -1.57 10.29 27.91
N SER A 78 -2.32 9.22 28.18
CA SER A 78 -1.74 7.90 28.47
C SER A 78 -0.86 7.39 27.31
N MET A 79 -1.33 7.57 26.07
CA MET A 79 -0.61 7.18 24.86
C MET A 79 0.70 7.95 24.67
N ILE A 80 0.70 9.27 24.90
CA ILE A 80 1.90 10.11 24.80
C ILE A 80 2.94 9.68 25.84
N ILE A 81 2.53 9.52 27.10
CA ILE A 81 3.41 9.10 28.19
C ILE A 81 4.03 7.73 27.87
N TYR A 82 3.21 6.77 27.45
CA TYR A 82 3.70 5.45 27.06
C TYR A 82 4.71 5.53 25.92
N ARG A 83 4.38 6.22 24.82
CA ARG A 83 5.25 6.31 23.63
C ARG A 83 6.61 6.95 23.88
N LEU A 84 6.67 7.92 24.79
CA LEU A 84 7.89 8.64 25.15
C LEU A 84 8.75 7.89 26.17
N PHE A 85 8.14 7.32 27.22
CA PHE A 85 8.90 6.85 28.39
C PHE A 85 8.87 5.34 28.61
N LEU A 86 7.85 4.64 28.13
CA LEU A 86 7.62 3.23 28.41
C LEU A 86 7.75 2.33 27.16
N HIS A 87 7.68 2.91 25.96
CA HIS A 87 7.75 2.16 24.73
C HIS A 87 9.11 1.46 24.57
N PRO A 88 9.15 0.22 24.04
CA PRO A 88 10.42 -0.50 23.82
C PRO A 88 11.43 0.29 22.97
N LEU A 89 10.92 1.08 22.02
CA LEU A 89 11.76 1.95 21.17
C LEU A 89 12.15 3.30 21.80
N LYS A 90 12.05 3.48 23.13
CA LYS A 90 12.36 4.75 23.79
C LYS A 90 13.84 5.14 23.75
N SER A 91 14.73 4.15 23.69
CA SER A 91 16.19 4.35 23.65
C SER A 91 16.68 4.86 22.30
N PHE A 92 15.92 4.63 21.22
CA PHE A 92 16.33 5.03 19.89
C PHE A 92 16.15 6.55 19.68
N PRO A 93 17.18 7.23 19.14
CA PRO A 93 17.13 8.66 18.88
C PRO A 93 16.19 9.00 17.73
N GLY A 94 15.91 10.29 17.56
CA GLY A 94 15.01 10.80 16.52
C GLY A 94 14.10 11.92 17.02
N PRO A 95 13.41 12.64 16.11
CA PRO A 95 12.61 13.81 16.46
C PRO A 95 11.50 13.48 17.47
N THR A 96 11.32 14.29 18.50
CA THR A 96 10.33 14.03 19.58
C THR A 96 8.91 13.84 19.02
N ALA A 97 8.52 14.63 18.03
CA ALA A 97 7.22 14.50 17.36
C ALA A 97 7.05 13.14 16.66
N ALA A 98 8.12 12.60 16.06
CA ALA A 98 8.13 11.29 15.41
C ALA A 98 7.91 10.14 16.42
N ARG A 99 8.39 10.29 17.65
CA ARG A 99 8.18 9.32 18.74
C ARG A 99 6.72 9.28 19.18
N VAL A 100 6.01 10.40 19.08
CA VAL A 100 4.62 10.54 19.55
C VAL A 100 3.59 10.23 18.46
N THR A 101 3.80 10.67 17.23
CA THR A 101 2.78 10.57 16.17
C THR A 101 3.36 10.31 14.78
N SER A 102 2.69 9.43 14.02
CA SER A 102 2.98 9.17 12.60
C SER A 102 2.68 10.37 11.70
N LEU A 103 1.88 11.35 12.17
CA LEU A 103 1.60 12.59 11.45
C LEU A 103 2.88 13.39 11.17
N TRP A 104 3.92 13.22 11.99
CA TRP A 104 5.21 13.85 11.74
C TRP A 104 5.80 13.42 10.39
N VAL A 105 5.86 12.12 10.10
CA VAL A 105 6.38 11.59 8.81
C VAL A 105 5.53 12.05 7.65
N ILE A 106 4.20 12.06 7.81
CA ILE A 106 3.28 12.52 6.76
C ILE A 106 3.58 13.99 6.44
N LYS A 107 3.74 14.83 7.46
CA LYS A 107 4.11 16.24 7.29
C LYS A 107 5.46 16.40 6.59
N GLN A 108 6.46 15.55 6.89
CA GLN A 108 7.76 15.60 6.22
C GLN A 108 7.71 15.14 4.77
N ASN A 109 6.74 14.30 4.39
CA ASN A 109 6.64 13.74 3.06
C ASN A 109 5.77 14.57 2.11
N VAL A 110 4.82 15.34 2.61
CA VAL A 110 3.88 16.14 1.78
C VAL A 110 4.43 17.56 1.58
N PRO A 111 4.32 18.15 0.37
CA PRO A 111 3.66 17.63 -0.84
C PRO A 111 4.57 16.88 -1.82
N ASP A 112 5.90 16.94 -1.63
CA ASP A 112 6.87 16.55 -2.66
C ASP A 112 7.21 15.05 -2.70
N LEU A 113 6.78 14.29 -1.69
CA LEU A 113 7.02 12.85 -1.53
C LEU A 113 8.51 12.47 -1.46
N LYS A 114 9.32 13.35 -0.86
CA LYS A 114 10.78 13.21 -0.73
C LYS A 114 11.24 12.78 0.66
N LEU A 115 10.49 11.88 1.33
CA LEU A 115 10.87 11.39 2.66
C LEU A 115 12.31 10.86 2.73
N TYR A 116 12.81 10.24 1.66
CA TYR A 116 14.20 9.74 1.60
C TYR A 116 15.26 10.82 1.86
N VAL A 117 15.05 12.06 1.39
CA VAL A 117 15.95 13.20 1.66
C VAL A 117 15.94 13.53 3.14
N LYS A 118 14.74 13.53 3.75
CA LYS A 118 14.60 13.79 5.17
C LYS A 118 15.23 12.68 6.00
N LEU A 119 15.02 11.42 5.62
CA LEU A 119 15.65 10.26 6.28
C LEU A 119 17.17 10.35 6.22
N ARG A 120 17.75 10.73 5.07
CA ARG A 120 19.20 10.97 4.96
C ARG A 120 19.68 11.99 6.00
N SER A 121 19.05 13.17 6.05
CA SER A 121 19.42 14.20 7.02
C SER A 121 19.28 13.75 8.48
N LEU A 122 18.31 12.88 8.77
CA LEU A 122 18.12 12.32 10.10
C LEU A 122 19.21 11.31 10.45
N HIS A 123 19.61 10.47 9.50
CA HIS A 123 20.72 9.53 9.70
C HIS A 123 22.05 10.27 9.85
N ASP A 124 22.26 11.36 9.12
CA ASP A 124 23.43 12.22 9.31
C ASP A 124 23.45 12.88 10.71
N GLN A 125 22.28 13.13 11.32
CA GLN A 125 22.15 13.75 12.64
C GLN A 125 22.18 12.76 13.82
N TYR A 126 21.49 11.63 13.70
CA TYR A 126 21.20 10.71 14.79
C TYR A 126 21.91 9.36 14.67
N GLY A 127 22.61 9.10 13.55
CA GLY A 127 23.30 7.85 13.26
C GLY A 127 22.41 6.81 12.58
N ASP A 128 22.83 5.55 12.64
CA ASP A 128 22.28 4.49 11.80
C ASP A 128 20.89 4.02 12.21
N PHE A 129 20.46 4.28 13.45
CA PHE A 129 19.16 3.83 13.97
C PHE A 129 18.32 5.02 14.41
N VAL A 130 17.29 5.35 13.63
CA VAL A 130 16.46 6.53 13.88
C VAL A 130 15.01 6.15 14.02
N ARG A 131 14.37 6.56 15.11
CA ARG A 131 12.93 6.42 15.32
C ARG A 131 12.17 7.48 14.51
N ILE A 132 11.45 7.01 13.49
CA ILE A 132 10.71 7.86 12.55
C ILE A 132 9.21 7.84 12.79
N ARG A 133 8.67 6.82 13.47
CA ARG A 133 7.28 6.77 13.94
C ARG A 133 7.20 6.18 15.34
N PRO A 134 6.03 6.20 16.00
CA PRO A 134 5.89 5.57 17.31
C PRO A 134 6.35 4.11 17.36
N ARG A 135 6.12 3.35 16.29
CA ARG A 135 6.45 1.92 16.18
C ARG A 135 7.44 1.58 15.06
N GLU A 136 8.08 2.56 14.43
CA GLU A 136 8.96 2.32 13.27
C GLU A 136 10.35 2.94 13.48
N LEU A 137 11.37 2.15 13.13
CA LEU A 137 12.75 2.58 13.01
C LEU A 137 13.15 2.63 11.54
N SER A 138 13.89 3.66 11.16
CA SER A 138 14.70 3.69 9.95
C SER A 138 16.10 3.20 10.33
N ILE A 139 16.63 2.23 9.59
CA ILE A 139 17.91 1.58 9.89
C ILE A 139 18.82 1.69 8.67
N CYS A 140 20.03 2.22 8.87
CA CYS A 140 21.06 2.38 7.84
C CYS A 140 22.36 1.68 8.28
N HIS A 141 22.27 0.40 8.61
CA HIS A 141 23.40 -0.41 9.07
C HIS A 141 23.54 -1.68 8.22
N PRO A 142 24.75 -2.07 7.75
CA PRO A 142 24.93 -3.22 6.85
C PRO A 142 24.46 -4.54 7.49
N ASP A 143 24.74 -4.75 8.78
CA ASP A 143 24.35 -5.98 9.47
C ASP A 143 22.83 -6.17 9.58
N ALA A 144 22.06 -5.07 9.51
CA ALA A 144 20.60 -5.13 9.56
C ALA A 144 20.00 -5.93 8.40
N ILE A 145 20.69 -6.05 7.26
CA ILE A 145 20.22 -6.87 6.15
C ILE A 145 20.13 -8.33 6.58
N LYS A 146 21.16 -8.85 7.26
CA LYS A 146 21.17 -10.22 7.75
C LYS A 146 20.21 -10.40 8.91
N ASP A 147 20.10 -9.42 9.80
CA ASP A 147 19.22 -9.50 10.96
C ASP A 147 17.73 -9.36 10.62
N ILE A 148 17.39 -8.67 9.53
CA ILE A 148 15.99 -8.49 9.10
C ILE A 148 15.59 -9.52 8.04
N HIS A 149 16.48 -9.79 7.07
CA HIS A 149 16.17 -10.64 5.90
C HIS A 149 16.87 -12.01 5.93
N GLY A 150 17.62 -12.32 6.98
CA GLY A 150 18.31 -13.60 7.12
C GLY A 150 17.37 -14.78 7.32
N PHE A 151 17.83 -15.97 6.91
CA PHE A 151 17.06 -17.21 6.88
C PHE A 151 16.49 -17.65 8.24
N ARG A 152 17.11 -17.24 9.36
CA ARG A 152 16.75 -17.72 10.71
C ARG A 152 15.77 -16.82 11.46
N ASN A 153 15.29 -15.73 10.85
CA ASN A 153 14.53 -14.72 11.58
C ASN A 153 13.04 -14.81 11.23
N ASP A 154 12.17 -14.79 12.25
CA ASP A 154 10.71 -14.78 12.10
C ASP A 154 10.17 -13.34 11.98
N ILE A 155 10.87 -12.49 11.21
CA ILE A 155 10.44 -11.11 10.99
C ILE A 155 9.50 -11.09 9.79
N LYS A 156 8.24 -10.74 10.07
CA LYS A 156 7.21 -10.59 9.04
C LYS A 156 7.19 -9.16 8.53
N LYS A 157 6.78 -9.00 7.27
CA LYS A 157 6.45 -7.70 6.69
C LYS A 157 5.45 -6.96 7.60
N GLY A 158 5.64 -5.65 7.77
CA GLY A 158 4.78 -4.81 8.62
C GLY A 158 3.44 -4.44 8.00
N GLU A 159 2.65 -3.63 8.70
CA GLU A 159 1.29 -3.23 8.33
C GLU A 159 1.20 -2.51 6.97
N PHE A 160 2.27 -1.86 6.52
CA PHE A 160 2.35 -1.21 5.20
C PHE A 160 1.93 -2.15 4.06
N TYR A 161 2.25 -3.44 4.17
CA TYR A 161 1.96 -4.42 3.14
C TYR A 161 0.48 -4.85 3.10
N ASP A 162 -0.37 -4.40 4.03
CA ASP A 162 -1.81 -4.65 3.98
C ASP A 162 -2.59 -3.67 3.10
N GLN A 163 -1.89 -2.83 2.34
CA GLN A 163 -2.48 -1.83 1.45
C GLN A 163 -3.51 -2.40 0.45
N THR A 164 -3.40 -3.67 0.08
CA THR A 164 -4.34 -4.36 -0.82
C THR A 164 -5.35 -5.27 -0.11
N TYR A 165 -5.27 -5.44 1.21
CA TYR A 165 -6.15 -6.33 1.98
C TYR A 165 -7.65 -6.12 1.66
N PRO A 166 -8.49 -7.16 1.57
CA PRO A 166 -8.19 -8.59 1.76
C PRO A 166 -7.56 -9.27 0.54
N SER A 167 -7.31 -8.54 -0.54
CA SER A 167 -6.61 -9.07 -1.71
C SER A 167 -5.10 -9.12 -1.47
N HIS A 168 -4.48 -10.16 -1.99
CA HIS A 168 -3.06 -10.43 -1.81
C HIS A 168 -2.37 -10.57 -3.15
N THR A 169 -1.50 -9.62 -3.50
CA THR A 169 -0.50 -9.81 -4.55
C THR A 169 0.79 -10.34 -3.92
N LEU A 170 1.62 -11.03 -4.71
CA LEU A 170 2.83 -11.69 -4.21
C LEU A 170 3.70 -10.74 -3.35
N GLN A 171 3.94 -9.52 -3.82
CA GLN A 171 4.78 -8.55 -3.12
C GLN A 171 4.20 -8.10 -1.76
N PHE A 172 2.87 -8.16 -1.59
CA PHE A 172 2.17 -7.69 -0.40
C PHE A 172 1.82 -8.81 0.59
N ILE A 173 2.00 -10.08 0.24
CA ILE A 173 1.77 -11.17 1.19
C ILE A 173 2.77 -11.08 2.36
N ARG A 174 2.20 -11.08 3.56
CA ARG A 174 2.91 -11.07 4.86
C ARG A 174 3.07 -12.47 5.46
N ASP A 175 2.16 -13.39 5.15
CA ASP A 175 2.21 -14.79 5.59
C ASP A 175 3.25 -15.56 4.77
N PRO A 176 4.34 -16.07 5.40
CA PRO A 176 5.39 -16.80 4.70
C PRO A 176 4.90 -18.03 3.94
N ASP A 177 3.90 -18.76 4.45
CA ASP A 177 3.44 -20.00 3.84
C ASP A 177 2.59 -19.72 2.60
N LEU A 178 1.65 -18.77 2.71
CA LEU A 178 0.89 -18.28 1.56
C LEU A 178 1.82 -17.66 0.50
N HIS A 179 2.83 -16.90 0.93
CA HIS A 179 3.82 -16.32 0.02
C HIS A 179 4.58 -17.42 -0.71
N LYS A 180 5.07 -18.45 0.01
CA LYS A 180 5.77 -19.60 -0.58
C LYS A 180 4.90 -20.34 -1.58
N GLN A 181 3.61 -20.54 -1.28
CA GLN A 181 2.67 -21.18 -2.20
C GLN A 181 2.50 -20.36 -3.48
N GLN A 182 2.25 -19.05 -3.37
CA GLN A 182 2.05 -18.19 -4.55
C GLN A 182 3.34 -17.97 -5.35
N ARG A 183 4.49 -17.92 -4.68
CA ARG A 183 5.79 -17.69 -5.30
C ARG A 183 6.15 -18.78 -6.31
N ARG A 184 5.75 -20.03 -6.07
CA ARG A 184 6.00 -21.17 -6.97
C ARG A 184 5.49 -20.95 -8.39
N TYR A 185 4.38 -20.22 -8.56
CA TYR A 185 3.85 -19.89 -9.89
C TYR A 185 4.73 -18.88 -10.62
N TRP A 186 5.20 -17.86 -9.89
CA TRP A 186 6.08 -16.82 -10.42
C TRP A 186 7.47 -17.36 -10.74
N ASP A 187 8.01 -18.27 -9.93
CA ASP A 187 9.32 -18.85 -10.17
C ASP A 187 9.36 -19.48 -11.57
N LYS A 188 8.32 -20.18 -12.01
CA LYS A 188 8.22 -20.74 -13.37
C LYS A 188 8.35 -19.68 -14.47
N ALA A 189 7.74 -18.51 -14.29
CA ALA A 189 7.82 -17.41 -15.25
C ALA A 189 9.23 -16.79 -15.32
N PHE A 190 10.05 -16.95 -14.28
CA PHE A 190 11.43 -16.45 -14.23
C PHE A 190 12.50 -17.54 -14.40
N HIS A 191 12.12 -18.76 -14.81
CA HIS A 191 13.11 -19.78 -15.19
C HIS A 191 13.84 -19.37 -16.48
N ASN A 192 15.10 -19.78 -16.62
CA ASN A 192 15.94 -19.46 -17.78
C ASN A 192 15.27 -19.78 -19.12
N THR A 193 14.56 -20.90 -19.21
CA THR A 193 13.81 -21.29 -20.42
C THR A 193 12.70 -20.30 -20.75
N ALA A 194 11.94 -19.83 -19.76
CA ALA A 194 10.91 -18.81 -19.95
C ALA A 194 11.52 -17.45 -20.35
N LEU A 195 12.65 -17.07 -19.73
CA LEU A 195 13.36 -15.83 -20.06
C LEU A 195 13.87 -15.81 -21.50
N GLN A 196 14.38 -16.94 -22.01
CA GLN A 196 14.78 -17.07 -23.41
C GLN A 196 13.60 -16.83 -24.35
N CYS A 197 12.41 -17.36 -24.03
CA CYS A 197 11.18 -17.10 -24.80
C CYS A 197 10.73 -15.63 -24.79
N TYR A 198 11.10 -14.85 -23.77
CA TYR A 198 10.76 -13.42 -23.70
C TYR A 198 11.68 -12.56 -24.55
N THR A 199 12.90 -13.02 -24.82
CA THR A 199 13.95 -12.22 -25.48
C THR A 199 13.50 -11.65 -26.83
N PRO A 200 12.90 -12.42 -27.77
CA PRO A 200 12.45 -11.85 -29.04
C PRO A 200 11.41 -10.74 -28.88
N ARG A 201 10.51 -10.86 -27.89
CA ARG A 201 9.47 -9.87 -27.60
C ARG A 201 10.07 -8.60 -27.01
N LEU A 202 11.01 -8.75 -26.08
CA LEU A 202 11.76 -7.64 -25.51
C LEU A 202 12.57 -6.88 -26.56
N MET A 203 13.26 -7.60 -27.45
CA MET A 203 14.05 -6.99 -28.52
C MET A 203 13.23 -6.09 -29.45
N ARG A 204 11.95 -6.41 -29.69
CA ARG A 204 11.06 -5.54 -30.46
C ARG A 204 10.89 -4.17 -29.80
N HIS A 205 10.63 -4.15 -28.50
CA HIS A 205 10.45 -2.91 -27.74
C HIS A 205 11.76 -2.12 -27.62
N TYR A 206 12.89 -2.80 -27.41
CA TYR A 206 14.19 -2.14 -27.31
C TYR A 206 14.66 -1.54 -28.63
N ARG A 207 14.40 -2.21 -29.76
CA ARG A 207 14.67 -1.65 -31.09
C ARG A 207 13.85 -0.39 -31.33
N LEU A 208 12.55 -0.42 -31.02
CA LEU A 208 11.69 0.75 -31.12
C LEU A 208 12.22 1.93 -30.28
N MET A 209 12.61 1.69 -29.03
CA MET A 209 13.23 2.73 -28.20
C MET A 209 14.53 3.26 -28.82
N ALA A 210 15.39 2.39 -29.35
CA ALA A 210 16.63 2.81 -30.00
C ALA A 210 16.37 3.66 -31.25
N ASP A 211 15.36 3.31 -32.04
CA ASP A 211 14.95 4.08 -33.23
C ASP A 211 14.42 5.47 -32.82
N ILE A 212 13.59 5.55 -31.78
CA ILE A 212 13.09 6.82 -31.22
C ILE A 212 14.27 7.70 -30.77
N LEU A 213 15.20 7.16 -29.99
CA LEU A 213 16.37 7.89 -29.52
C LEU A 213 17.27 8.35 -30.68
N SER A 214 17.45 7.49 -31.69
CA SER A 214 18.25 7.81 -32.88
C SER A 214 17.62 8.95 -33.69
N HIS A 215 16.29 8.98 -33.79
CA HIS A 215 15.57 10.07 -34.45
C HIS A 215 15.73 11.41 -33.72
N HIS A 216 15.65 11.40 -32.39
CA HIS A 216 15.90 12.59 -31.58
C HIS A 216 17.35 13.08 -31.70
N ALA A 217 18.32 12.16 -31.68
CA ALA A 217 19.73 12.49 -31.87
C ALA A 217 20.00 13.09 -33.26
N ALA A 218 19.44 12.52 -34.32
CA ALA A 218 19.61 13.00 -35.69
C ALA A 218 18.95 14.37 -35.93
N SER A 219 17.79 14.62 -35.30
CA SER A 219 17.07 15.90 -35.41
C SER A 219 17.56 16.98 -34.45
N GLY A 220 18.44 16.65 -33.49
CA GLY A 220 18.88 17.56 -32.44
C GLY A 220 17.76 17.97 -31.48
N THR A 221 16.64 17.24 -31.46
CA THR A 221 15.48 17.57 -30.63
C THR A 221 15.60 16.90 -29.25
N PRO A 222 15.37 17.64 -28.15
CA PRO A 222 15.41 17.05 -26.83
C PRO A 222 14.25 16.06 -26.63
N ILE A 223 14.50 15.02 -25.83
CA ILE A 223 13.50 14.03 -25.40
C ILE A 223 13.43 13.97 -23.87
N ASP A 224 12.22 13.85 -23.32
CA ASP A 224 12.05 13.47 -21.91
C ASP A 224 12.41 11.99 -21.74
N ALA A 225 13.65 11.73 -21.30
CA ALA A 225 14.13 10.39 -21.05
C ALA A 225 13.27 9.64 -20.00
N SER A 226 12.80 10.34 -18.97
CA SER A 226 11.98 9.70 -17.92
C SER A 226 10.65 9.23 -18.49
N GLY A 227 10.01 10.05 -19.31
CA GLY A 227 8.81 9.70 -20.06
C GLY A 227 9.04 8.53 -21.00
N ALA A 228 10.07 8.59 -21.83
CA ALA A 228 10.38 7.55 -22.81
C ALA A 228 10.63 6.17 -22.15
N PHE A 229 11.44 6.11 -21.10
CA PHE A 229 11.68 4.86 -20.38
C PHE A 229 10.44 4.34 -19.63
N LEU A 230 9.57 5.24 -19.19
CA LEU A 230 8.28 4.87 -18.59
C LEU A 230 7.35 4.23 -19.63
N ASP A 231 7.29 4.77 -20.85
CA ASP A 231 6.51 4.21 -21.95
C ASP A 231 7.06 2.84 -22.37
N LEU A 232 8.39 2.71 -22.49
CA LEU A 232 9.04 1.40 -22.68
C LEU A 232 8.66 0.39 -21.59
N PHE A 233 8.69 0.80 -20.32
CA PHE A 233 8.31 -0.07 -19.21
C PHE A 233 6.87 -0.57 -19.35
N PHE A 234 5.93 0.33 -19.67
CA PHE A 234 4.52 -0.02 -19.82
C PHE A 234 4.25 -0.94 -21.01
N ASP A 235 4.92 -0.74 -22.14
CA ASP A 235 4.81 -1.63 -23.30
C ASP A 235 5.40 -3.02 -23.00
N VAL A 236 6.59 -3.06 -22.40
CA VAL A 236 7.23 -4.33 -22.02
C VAL A 236 6.38 -5.10 -21.03
N ILE A 237 5.91 -4.46 -19.95
CA ILE A 237 5.17 -5.18 -18.91
C ILE A 237 3.81 -5.64 -19.42
N SER A 238 3.09 -4.82 -20.19
CA SER A 238 1.78 -5.19 -20.75
C SER A 238 1.90 -6.33 -21.76
N ASP A 239 2.89 -6.29 -22.64
CA ASP A 239 3.16 -7.36 -23.59
C ASP A 239 3.50 -8.66 -22.83
N LEU A 240 4.49 -8.65 -21.93
CA LEU A 240 4.90 -9.87 -21.22
C LEU A 240 3.79 -10.47 -20.35
N THR A 241 2.99 -9.65 -19.68
CA THR A 241 1.95 -10.13 -18.75
C THR A 241 0.67 -10.55 -19.47
N PHE A 242 0.18 -9.75 -20.42
CA PHE A 242 -1.13 -9.94 -21.05
C PHE A 242 -1.06 -10.47 -22.48
N GLY A 243 0.12 -10.51 -23.10
CA GLY A 243 0.24 -10.86 -24.52
C GLY A 243 -0.05 -9.69 -25.46
N LYS A 244 -0.31 -8.49 -24.93
CA LYS A 244 -0.73 -7.32 -25.68
C LYS A 244 -0.05 -6.07 -25.14
N SER A 245 0.70 -5.38 -26.00
CA SER A 245 1.34 -4.11 -25.68
C SER A 245 0.29 -3.00 -25.52
N PHE A 246 0.59 -2.01 -24.68
CA PHE A 246 -0.15 -0.75 -24.65
C PHE A 246 0.20 0.18 -25.80
N GLU A 247 1.30 -0.08 -26.52
CA GLU A 247 1.76 0.70 -27.68
C GLU A 247 2.00 2.18 -27.35
N THR A 248 2.41 2.46 -26.12
CA THR A 248 2.67 3.80 -25.61
C THR A 248 3.85 4.47 -26.31
N GLN A 249 4.89 3.70 -26.68
CA GLN A 249 6.04 4.23 -27.42
C GLN A 249 5.69 4.68 -28.84
N SER A 250 4.88 3.90 -29.57
CA SER A 250 4.56 4.17 -30.98
C SER A 250 3.48 5.23 -31.14
N THR A 251 2.48 5.23 -30.27
CA THR A 251 1.36 6.17 -30.34
C THR A 251 1.67 7.52 -29.70
N ASN A 252 2.71 7.59 -28.85
CA ASN A 252 2.98 8.72 -27.96
C ASN A 252 1.75 9.12 -27.13
N GLN A 253 0.83 8.16 -26.90
CA GLN A 253 -0.41 8.35 -26.17
C GLN A 253 -0.52 7.31 -25.07
N ARG A 254 -0.64 7.79 -23.83
CA ARG A 254 -0.83 6.92 -22.67
C ARG A 254 -2.30 6.60 -22.52
N GLY A 255 -2.63 5.32 -22.71
CA GLY A 255 -3.98 4.82 -22.46
C GLY A 255 -4.49 5.10 -21.04
N PRO A 256 -5.79 4.92 -20.78
CA PRO A 256 -6.42 5.29 -19.51
C PRO A 256 -5.79 4.66 -18.26
N ILE A 257 -5.25 3.45 -18.36
CA ILE A 257 -4.59 2.73 -17.25
C ILE A 257 -3.32 3.47 -16.81
N VAL A 258 -2.42 3.74 -17.76
CA VAL A 258 -1.15 4.42 -17.53
C VAL A 258 -1.38 5.85 -17.03
N THR A 259 -2.30 6.58 -17.68
CA THR A 259 -2.61 7.96 -17.31
C THR A 259 -3.17 8.06 -15.89
N GLU A 260 -4.07 7.17 -15.49
CA GLU A 260 -4.58 7.17 -14.12
C GLU A 260 -3.53 6.75 -13.09
N PHE A 261 -2.67 5.77 -13.40
CA PHE A 261 -1.57 5.38 -12.53
C PHE A 261 -0.70 6.59 -12.16
N LEU A 262 -0.31 7.37 -13.17
CA LEU A 262 0.47 8.60 -12.97
C LEU A 262 -0.31 9.67 -12.21
N ARG A 263 -1.59 9.88 -12.57
CA ARG A 263 -2.45 10.86 -11.90
C ARG A 263 -2.66 10.55 -10.42
N LYS A 264 -2.75 9.27 -10.05
CA LYS A 264 -3.00 8.82 -8.67
C LYS A 264 -1.74 8.67 -7.83
N GLN A 265 -0.54 8.72 -8.41
CA GLN A 265 0.72 8.46 -7.70
C GLN A 265 0.85 9.28 -6.41
N LYS A 266 0.53 10.57 -6.42
CA LYS A 266 0.63 11.42 -5.21
C LYS A 266 -0.39 11.05 -4.14
N PHE A 267 -1.63 10.79 -4.55
CA PHE A 267 -2.69 10.37 -3.64
C PHE A 267 -2.37 9.02 -3.01
N VAL A 268 -1.89 8.06 -3.81
CA VAL A 268 -1.46 6.74 -3.32
C VAL A 268 -0.30 6.91 -2.35
N GLY A 269 0.74 7.68 -2.70
CA GLY A 269 1.86 7.96 -1.80
C GLY A 269 1.43 8.55 -0.45
N PHE A 270 0.47 9.47 -0.45
CA PHE A 270 -0.12 10.02 0.77
C PHE A 270 -0.89 8.97 1.58
N ALA A 271 -1.79 8.22 0.93
CA ALA A 271 -2.63 7.23 1.59
C ALA A 271 -1.81 6.09 2.20
N LEU A 272 -0.73 5.66 1.53
CA LEU A 272 0.16 4.61 2.02
C LEU A 272 0.93 5.02 3.28
N LEU A 273 1.15 6.31 3.51
CA LEU A 273 1.75 6.77 4.77
C LEU A 273 0.78 6.76 5.94
N ASN A 274 -0.52 6.56 5.70
CA ASN A 274 -1.56 6.51 6.72
C ASN A 274 -2.50 5.32 6.50
N MET A 275 -2.01 4.11 6.83
CA MET A 275 -2.76 2.85 6.68
C MET A 275 -4.16 2.88 7.32
N PRO A 276 -4.38 3.41 8.54
CA PRO A 276 -5.71 3.54 9.11
C PRO A 276 -6.68 4.33 8.21
N LEU A 277 -6.23 5.48 7.71
CA LEU A 277 -7.04 6.32 6.82
C LEU A 277 -7.31 5.62 5.48
N LEU A 278 -6.33 4.90 4.93
CA LEU A 278 -6.52 4.09 3.72
C LEU A 278 -7.62 3.05 3.91
N HIS A 279 -7.60 2.30 5.02
CA HIS A 279 -8.64 1.29 5.31
C HIS A 279 -10.02 1.92 5.51
N VAL A 280 -10.10 3.07 6.18
CA VAL A 280 -11.36 3.84 6.33
C VAL A 280 -11.88 4.29 4.97
N ALA A 281 -11.04 4.93 4.15
CA ALA A 281 -11.42 5.43 2.83
C ALA A 281 -11.90 4.30 1.90
N ARG A 282 -11.27 3.13 1.95
CA ARG A 282 -11.69 1.95 1.17
C ARG A 282 -13.05 1.41 1.62
N ASN A 283 -13.32 1.38 2.92
CA ASN A 283 -14.62 0.93 3.44
C ASN A 283 -15.78 1.88 3.14
N LEU A 284 -15.50 3.17 2.91
CA LEU A 284 -16.50 4.15 2.49
C LEU A 284 -16.97 3.97 1.03
N ARG A 285 -16.47 2.95 0.30
CA ARG A 285 -16.91 2.55 -1.06
C ARG A 285 -16.99 3.73 -2.05
N ILE A 286 -16.12 4.71 -1.94
CA ILE A 286 -16.12 5.89 -2.83
C ILE A 286 -15.59 5.48 -4.22
N SER A 287 -16.53 5.20 -5.13
CA SER A 287 -16.43 5.07 -6.59
C SER A 287 -15.60 3.92 -7.18
N LEU A 288 -16.26 2.77 -7.37
CA LEU A 288 -15.82 1.62 -8.17
C LEU A 288 -16.08 1.78 -9.70
N ARG A 289 -16.67 2.90 -10.15
CA ARG A 289 -17.12 3.06 -11.55
C ARG A 289 -15.99 3.02 -12.57
N LYS A 290 -14.79 3.55 -12.23
CA LYS A 290 -13.61 3.53 -13.13
C LYS A 290 -12.85 2.21 -13.13
N GLN A 291 -13.09 1.32 -12.17
CA GLN A 291 -12.39 0.03 -12.08
C GLN A 291 -12.89 -0.94 -13.16
N LYS A 292 -14.18 -0.86 -13.52
CA LYS A 292 -14.81 -1.72 -14.55
C LYS A 292 -14.19 -1.59 -15.94
N SER A 293 -13.72 -0.41 -16.34
CA SER A 293 -13.10 -0.25 -17.67
C SER A 293 -11.72 -0.88 -17.76
N TRP A 294 -11.00 -0.98 -16.63
CA TRP A 294 -9.71 -1.66 -16.58
C TRP A 294 -9.88 -3.18 -16.59
N GLU A 295 -10.81 -3.67 -15.77
CA GLU A 295 -11.20 -5.08 -15.74
C GLU A 295 -11.59 -5.54 -17.15
N GLY A 296 -12.36 -4.75 -17.91
CA GLY A 296 -12.68 -5.05 -19.31
C GLY A 296 -11.47 -5.20 -20.23
N TRP A 297 -10.49 -4.28 -20.19
CA TRP A 297 -9.28 -4.42 -21.02
C TRP A 297 -8.47 -5.67 -20.64
N TYR A 298 -8.33 -5.95 -19.33
CA TYR A 298 -7.63 -7.14 -18.86
C TYR A 298 -8.35 -8.42 -19.29
N ASP A 299 -9.68 -8.46 -19.18
CA ASP A 299 -10.49 -9.60 -19.59
C ASP A 299 -10.38 -9.84 -21.10
N GLU A 300 -10.46 -8.79 -21.92
CA GLU A 300 -10.26 -8.89 -23.37
C GLU A 300 -8.88 -9.43 -23.73
N ALA A 301 -7.81 -8.91 -23.10
CA ALA A 301 -6.45 -9.35 -23.36
C ALA A 301 -6.25 -10.82 -22.94
N LEU A 302 -6.77 -11.22 -21.78
CA LEU A 302 -6.70 -12.59 -21.28
C LEU A 302 -7.54 -13.56 -22.13
N GLN A 303 -8.73 -13.15 -22.59
CA GLN A 303 -9.56 -13.95 -23.48
C GLN A 303 -8.89 -14.13 -24.86
N ALA A 304 -8.31 -13.07 -25.42
CA ALA A 304 -7.57 -13.15 -26.67
C ALA A 304 -6.39 -14.13 -26.56
N ARG A 305 -5.65 -14.08 -25.46
CA ARG A 305 -4.58 -15.03 -25.16
C ARG A 305 -5.08 -16.47 -25.00
N SER A 306 -6.19 -16.67 -24.29
CA SER A 306 -6.80 -17.99 -24.12
C SER A 306 -7.19 -18.60 -25.46
N LYS A 307 -7.86 -17.82 -26.33
CA LYS A 307 -8.21 -18.23 -27.70
C LYS A 307 -6.97 -18.60 -28.53
N ALA A 308 -5.91 -17.79 -28.47
CA ALA A 308 -4.66 -18.08 -29.15
C ALA A 308 -3.98 -19.37 -28.66
N SER A 309 -4.04 -19.66 -27.35
CA SER A 309 -3.51 -20.91 -26.79
C SER A 309 -4.32 -22.12 -27.21
N HIS A 310 -5.65 -22.03 -27.24
CA HIS A 310 -6.51 -23.10 -27.73
C HIS A 310 -6.28 -23.39 -29.22
N LEU A 311 -6.12 -22.35 -30.04
CA LEU A 311 -5.78 -22.50 -31.45
C LEU A 311 -4.40 -23.14 -31.62
N GLY A 312 -3.39 -22.72 -30.85
CA GLY A 312 -2.05 -23.32 -30.87
C GLY A 312 -2.06 -24.81 -30.50
N THR A 313 -2.85 -25.23 -29.52
CA THR A 313 -3.04 -26.65 -29.17
C THR A 313 -3.74 -27.41 -30.28
N ILE A 314 -4.76 -26.81 -30.92
CA ILE A 314 -5.46 -27.41 -32.06
C ILE A 314 -4.52 -27.57 -33.27
N PHE A 315 -3.71 -26.56 -33.59
CA PHE A 315 -2.72 -26.63 -34.67
C PHE A 315 -1.62 -27.66 -34.38
N LEU A 316 -1.11 -27.75 -33.13
CA LEU A 316 -0.18 -28.82 -32.73
C LEU A 316 -0.79 -30.22 -32.84
N THR A 317 -2.08 -30.39 -32.50
CA THR A 317 -2.77 -31.68 -32.68
C THR A 317 -3.07 -32.00 -34.15
N LEU A 318 -3.34 -30.99 -34.98
CA LEU A 318 -3.53 -31.17 -36.42
C LEU A 318 -2.20 -31.48 -37.12
N ASP A 319 -1.09 -30.84 -36.76
CA ASP A 319 0.25 -31.15 -37.28
C ASP A 319 0.73 -32.54 -36.85
N LEU A 320 0.38 -33.00 -35.65
CA LEU A 320 0.66 -34.37 -35.21
C LEU A 320 -0.19 -35.42 -35.93
N LEU A 321 -1.44 -35.08 -36.29
CA LEU A 321 -2.32 -35.96 -37.08
C LEU A 321 -1.89 -36.03 -38.55
N THR A 322 -1.49 -34.90 -39.16
CA THR A 322 -0.97 -34.89 -40.54
C THR A 322 0.40 -35.56 -40.66
N LEU A 323 1.24 -35.49 -39.62
CA LEU A 323 2.47 -36.28 -39.55
C LEU A 323 2.20 -37.79 -39.34
N ALA A 324 1.14 -38.18 -38.66
CA ALA A 324 0.76 -39.59 -38.51
C ALA A 324 0.23 -40.19 -39.83
N ASP A 325 -0.53 -39.42 -40.62
CA ASP A 325 -1.04 -39.83 -41.93
C ASP A 325 0.05 -39.85 -43.02
N ALA A 326 1.17 -39.13 -42.84
CA ALA A 326 2.30 -39.15 -43.76
C ALA A 326 3.26 -40.35 -43.55
N TYR A 327 3.07 -41.13 -42.47
CA TYR A 327 3.87 -42.30 -42.10
C TYR A 327 3.06 -43.61 -42.01
N ALA A 328 1.83 -43.62 -42.52
CA ALA A 328 0.99 -44.81 -42.73
C ALA A 328 0.92 -45.17 -44.21
#